data_AF-A0A3D8TY06-F1
#
_entry.id   AF-A0A3D8TY06-F1
#
_cell.length_a   1.000
_cell.length_b   1.000
_cell.length_c   1.000
_cell.angle_alpha   90.00
_cell.angle_beta   90.00
_cell.angle_gamma   90.00
#
_symmetry.space_group_name_H-M   'P 1'
#
loop_
_entity.id
_entity.type
_entity.pdbx_description
1 polymer ?
#
loop_
_entity_poly.entity_id
_entity_poly.type
_entity_poly.pdbx_seq_one_letter_code
_entity_poly.pdbx_strand_id
1 'polypeptide(L)'
;MASEDEIFTVDIDKAKELFSQPKYGRGRGRGAAKPPLRDLGKDPNTGKNVTIKDGRFGAYITDGETNRTVPRQYTPESITPDDAFRLLAEKRAAGP
;
A
#
# COMPACT_ATOMS: atom_id res chain seq x y z
N MET A 1 20.98 10.87 -16.22
CA MET A 1 19.59 10.99 -16.71
C MET A 1 19.62 10.39 -18.11
N ALA A 2 18.76 9.41 -18.38
CA ALA A 2 18.61 8.84 -19.72
C ALA A 2 18.18 9.93 -20.70
N SER A 3 18.68 9.88 -21.95
CA SER A 3 18.27 10.84 -22.99
C SER A 3 16.88 10.50 -23.52
N GLU A 4 16.17 11.49 -24.04
CA GLU A 4 14.83 11.32 -24.62
C GLU A 4 14.84 10.34 -25.82
N ASP A 5 15.97 10.24 -26.52
CA ASP A 5 16.20 9.31 -27.63
C ASP A 5 16.10 7.83 -27.22
N GLU A 6 16.32 7.49 -25.95
CA GLU A 6 16.20 6.12 -25.44
C GLU A 6 14.76 5.59 -25.54
N ILE A 7 13.76 6.47 -25.61
CA ILE A 7 12.34 6.10 -25.76
C ILE A 7 12.11 5.29 -27.04
N PHE A 8 12.84 5.60 -28.11
CA PHE A 8 12.66 4.98 -29.43
C PHE A 8 13.72 3.92 -29.76
N THR A 9 14.74 3.75 -28.92
CA THR A 9 15.94 2.95 -29.25
C THR A 9 16.23 1.81 -28.27
N VAL A 10 15.57 1.76 -27.11
CA VAL A 10 15.71 0.64 -26.17
C VAL A 10 15.09 -0.64 -26.75
N ASP A 11 15.94 -1.65 -26.94
CA ASP A 11 15.53 -2.99 -27.36
C ASP A 11 15.27 -3.93 -26.16
N ILE A 12 14.86 -5.17 -26.45
CA ILE A 12 14.48 -6.16 -25.44
C ILE A 12 15.68 -6.52 -24.54
N ASP A 13 16.88 -6.63 -25.10
CA ASP A 13 18.06 -7.05 -24.36
C ASP A 13 18.55 -5.93 -23.44
N LYS A 14 18.51 -4.68 -23.92
CA LYS A 14 18.77 -3.50 -23.11
C LYS A 14 17.74 -3.33 -21.99
N ALA A 15 16.47 -3.61 -22.26
CA ALA A 15 15.43 -3.59 -21.25
C ALA A 15 15.69 -4.62 -20.13
N LYS A 16 16.11 -5.85 -20.48
CA LYS A 16 16.47 -6.88 -19.49
C LYS A 16 17.66 -6.47 -18.63
N GLU A 17 18.67 -5.84 -19.24
CA GLU A 17 19.81 -5.30 -18.51
C GLU A 17 19.36 -4.22 -17.51
N LEU A 18 18.54 -3.26 -17.94
CA LEU A 18 17.97 -2.22 -17.09
C LEU A 18 17.15 -2.78 -15.92
N PHE A 19 16.36 -3.83 -16.16
CA PHE A 19 15.61 -4.49 -15.09
C PHE A 19 16.48 -5.29 -14.12
N SER A 20 17.65 -5.76 -14.57
CA SER A 20 18.61 -6.51 -13.77
C SER A 20 19.48 -5.59 -12.90
N GLN A 21 19.57 -4.30 -13.24
CA GLN A 21 20.29 -3.33 -12.42
C GLN A 21 19.66 -3.24 -11.02
N PRO A 22 20.48 -3.09 -9.96
CA PRO A 22 19.98 -2.82 -8.63
C PRO A 22 19.08 -1.59 -8.67
N LYS A 23 17.96 -1.61 -7.94
CA LYS A 23 17.02 -0.49 -7.89
C LYS A 23 17.64 0.72 -7.17
N TYR A 24 18.47 1.48 -7.88
CA TYR A 24 18.99 2.76 -7.43
C TYR A 24 17.89 3.81 -7.60
N GLY A 25 17.11 4.07 -6.55
CA GLY A 25 16.25 5.27 -6.52
C GLY A 25 14.77 5.10 -6.23
N ARG A 26 14.27 3.94 -5.75
CA ARG A 26 12.92 3.88 -5.13
C ARG A 26 12.88 4.26 -3.64
N GLY A 27 14.01 4.67 -3.06
CA GLY A 27 14.14 4.98 -1.62
C GLY A 27 14.10 6.46 -1.26
N ARG A 28 14.24 7.40 -2.20
CA ARG A 28 14.39 8.84 -1.85
C ARG A 28 13.12 9.54 -1.35
N GLY A 29 11.96 8.85 -1.39
CA GLY A 29 10.69 9.35 -0.84
C GLY A 29 9.89 8.31 -0.04
N ARG A 30 10.37 7.07 0.04
CA ARG A 30 9.83 6.05 0.95
C ARG A 30 10.79 6.02 2.13
N GLY A 31 10.58 6.92 3.09
CA GLY A 31 11.21 6.77 4.41
C GLY A 31 10.95 5.36 4.95
N ALA A 32 11.79 4.90 5.88
CA ALA A 32 11.57 3.63 6.57
C ALA A 32 10.08 3.50 6.93
N ALA A 33 9.49 2.33 6.65
CA ALA A 33 8.07 2.13 6.86
C ALA A 33 7.76 2.49 8.32
N LYS A 34 6.96 3.55 8.51
CA LYS A 34 6.55 3.95 9.85
C LYS A 34 5.87 2.74 10.51
N PRO A 35 6.16 2.48 11.81
CA PRO A 35 5.44 1.43 12.52
C PRO A 35 3.93 1.67 12.42
N PRO A 36 3.12 0.60 12.35
CA PRO A 36 1.67 0.75 12.27
C PRO A 36 1.15 1.54 13.47
N LEU A 37 0.16 2.41 13.21
CA LEU A 37 -0.51 3.20 14.25
C LEU A 37 -1.25 2.28 15.22
N ARG A 38 -1.87 1.22 14.71
CA ARG A 38 -2.60 0.24 15.52
C ARG A 38 -2.67 -1.12 14.82
N ASP A 39 -2.58 -2.20 15.58
CA ASP A 39 -2.94 -3.53 15.13
C ASP A 39 -4.39 -3.83 15.55
N LEU A 40 -5.20 -4.35 14.62
CA LEU A 40 -6.59 -4.73 14.84
C LEU A 40 -6.78 -6.24 14.96
N GLY A 41 -5.72 -7.01 14.72
CA GLY A 41 -5.75 -8.47 14.72
C GLY A 41 -6.27 -9.05 13.41
N LYS A 42 -6.66 -10.32 13.46
CA LYS A 42 -7.08 -11.08 12.28
C LYS A 42 -8.56 -10.88 11.99
N ASP A 43 -8.87 -10.53 10.74
CA ASP A 43 -10.25 -10.51 10.25
C ASP A 43 -10.81 -11.96 10.27
N PRO A 44 -11.95 -12.23 10.92
CA PRO A 44 -12.53 -13.57 11.01
C PRO A 44 -12.96 -14.14 9.65
N ASN A 45 -13.22 -13.29 8.64
CA ASN A 45 -13.67 -13.74 7.33
C ASN A 45 -12.51 -14.15 6.42
N THR A 46 -11.36 -13.48 6.54
CA THR A 46 -10.22 -13.67 5.64
C THR A 46 -9.00 -14.29 6.32
N GLY A 47 -8.96 -14.30 7.66
CA GLY A 47 -7.81 -14.73 8.46
C GLY A 47 -6.60 -13.80 8.36
N LYS A 48 -6.70 -12.68 7.63
CA LYS A 48 -5.60 -11.75 7.38
C LYS A 48 -5.44 -10.77 8.54
N ASN A 49 -4.19 -10.42 8.86
CA ASN A 49 -3.91 -9.45 9.91
C ASN A 49 -4.19 -8.04 9.39
N VAL A 50 -5.08 -7.33 10.08
CA VAL A 50 -5.49 -5.98 9.71
C VAL A 50 -4.79 -4.97 10.61
N THR A 51 -4.17 -3.98 9.99
CA THR A 51 -3.43 -2.93 10.69
C THR A 51 -3.84 -1.56 10.16
N ILE A 52 -3.71 -0.55 11.01
CA ILE A 52 -3.87 0.86 10.64
C ILE A 52 -2.49 1.47 10.51
N LYS A 53 -2.22 2.14 9.38
CA LYS A 53 -0.93 2.76 9.08
C LYS A 53 -1.11 4.22 8.71
N ASP A 54 -0.09 5.03 8.99
CA ASP A 54 0.00 6.41 8.52
C ASP A 54 0.57 6.47 7.10
N GLY A 55 -0.16 7.08 6.17
CA GLY A 55 0.20 7.17 4.75
C GLY A 55 0.28 8.61 4.25
N ARG A 56 0.71 8.80 2.99
CA ARG A 56 0.83 10.13 2.37
C ARG A 56 -0.49 10.93 2.37
N PHE A 57 -1.63 10.24 2.34
CA PHE A 57 -2.97 10.83 2.26
C PHE A 57 -3.75 10.70 3.58
N GLY A 58 -3.06 10.40 4.69
CA GLY A 58 -3.65 10.15 5.99
C GLY A 58 -3.69 8.66 6.36
N ALA A 59 -4.33 8.38 7.50
CA ALA A 59 -4.42 7.04 8.04
C ALA A 59 -5.26 6.11 7.16
N TYR A 60 -4.81 4.87 7.00
CA TYR A 60 -5.50 3.85 6.22
C TYR A 60 -5.43 2.49 6.91
N ILE A 61 -6.45 1.69 6.66
CA ILE A 61 -6.64 0.32 7.12
C ILE A 61 -6.10 -0.60 6.01
N THR A 62 -5.32 -1.60 6.37
CA THR A 62 -4.73 -2.56 5.43
C THR A 62 -4.71 -3.97 5.99
N ASP A 63 -5.11 -4.95 5.18
CA ASP A 63 -4.93 -6.38 5.44
C ASP A 63 -3.70 -6.97 4.70
N GLY A 64 -2.88 -6.10 4.11
CA GLY A 64 -1.74 -6.46 3.25
C GLY A 64 -2.06 -6.48 1.75
N GLU A 65 -3.33 -6.61 1.36
CA GLU A 65 -3.76 -6.69 -0.04
C GLU A 65 -4.77 -5.59 -0.39
N THR A 66 -5.84 -5.50 0.39
CA THR A 66 -6.87 -4.47 0.34
C THR A 66 -6.52 -3.32 1.28
N ASN A 67 -6.58 -2.10 0.76
CA ASN A 67 -6.28 -0.88 1.52
C ASN A 67 -7.46 0.07 1.47
N ARG A 68 -7.93 0.60 2.60
CA ARG A 68 -9.00 1.61 2.65
C ARG A 68 -8.63 2.75 3.58
N THR A 69 -8.83 3.99 3.12
CA THR A 69 -8.64 5.19 3.96
C THR A 69 -9.60 5.15 5.15
N VAL A 70 -9.12 5.54 6.34
CA VAL A 70 -9.98 5.67 7.53
C VAL A 70 -11.01 6.77 7.27
N PRO A 71 -12.33 6.50 7.38
CA PRO A 71 -13.35 7.52 7.18
C PRO A 71 -13.18 8.67 8.17
N ARG A 72 -13.52 9.90 7.76
CA ARG A 72 -13.31 11.13 8.55
C ARG A 72 -14.00 11.13 9.92
N GLN A 73 -15.08 10.37 10.07
CA GLN A 73 -15.79 10.25 11.35
C GLN A 73 -15.03 9.41 12.39
N TYR A 74 -13.99 8.69 12.00
CA TYR A 74 -13.18 7.85 12.90
C TYR A 74 -11.74 8.35 12.99
N THR A 75 -11.12 8.09 14.13
CA THR A 75 -9.67 8.20 14.29
C THR A 75 -9.06 6.79 14.27
N PRO A 76 -7.73 6.65 14.03
CA PRO A 76 -7.04 5.36 14.15
C PRO A 76 -7.25 4.67 15.51
N GLU A 77 -7.50 5.46 16.55
CA GLU A 77 -7.71 4.97 17.92
C GLU A 77 -9.18 4.66 18.21
N SER A 78 -10.14 5.35 17.58
CA SER A 78 -11.56 5.19 17.91
C SER A 78 -12.28 4.11 17.08
N ILE A 79 -11.77 3.77 15.90
CA ILE A 79 -12.40 2.75 15.05
C ILE A 79 -12.38 1.38 15.74
N THR A 80 -13.47 0.62 15.65
CA THR A 80 -13.53 -0.76 16.17
C THR A 80 -12.91 -1.74 15.17
N PRO A 81 -12.36 -2.89 15.61
CA PRO A 81 -11.90 -3.94 14.70
C PRO A 81 -13.03 -4.40 13.76
N ASP A 82 -14.24 -4.62 14.27
CA ASP A 82 -15.41 -5.03 13.51
C ASP A 82 -15.76 -4.05 12.37
N ASP A 83 -15.77 -2.75 12.67
CA ASP A 83 -15.99 -1.73 11.64
C ASP A 83 -14.89 -1.74 10.59
N ALA A 84 -13.63 -1.86 11.01
CA ALA A 84 -12.51 -1.91 10.07
C ALA A 84 -12.58 -3.12 9.13
N PHE A 85 -12.97 -4.30 9.65
CA PHE A 85 -13.17 -5.51 8.85
C PHE A 85 -14.32 -5.33 7.86
N ARG A 86 -15.46 -4.79 8.30
CA ARG A 86 -16.59 -4.46 7.43
C ARG A 86 -16.18 -3.50 6.31
N LEU A 87 -15.44 -2.45 6.65
CA LEU A 87 -14.99 -1.45 5.69
C LEU A 87 -14.05 -2.06 4.63
N LEU A 88 -13.18 -3.00 5.02
CA LEU A 88 -12.34 -3.72 4.06
C LEU A 88 -13.15 -4.70 3.20
N ALA A 89 -14.12 -5.39 3.77
CA ALA A 89 -15.00 -6.30 3.04
C ALA A 89 -15.83 -5.57 1.98
N GLU A 90 -16.42 -4.42 2.31
CA GLU A 90 -17.13 -3.55 1.36
C GLU A 90 -16.25 -3.16 0.18
N LYS A 91 -15.00 -2.77 0.45
CA LYS A 91 -14.07 -2.38 -0.61
C LYS A 91 -13.69 -3.56 -1.50
N ARG A 92 -13.56 -4.75 -0.93
CA ARG A 92 -13.27 -5.98 -1.69
C ARG A 92 -14.44 -6.37 -2.59
N ALA A 93 -15.68 -6.19 -2.11
CA ALA A 93 -16.89 -6.45 -2.88
C ALA A 93 -17.12 -5.43 -4.00
N ALA A 94 -16.67 -4.18 -3.81
CA ALA A 94 -16.84 -3.10 -4.80
C ALA A 94 -16.03 -3.28 -6.09
N GLY A 95 -15.08 -4.22 -6.14
CA GLY A 95 -14.22 -4.47 -7.30
C GLY A 95 -13.09 -3.43 -7.48
N PRO A 96 -12.15 -3.69 -8.40
CA PRO A 96 -10.99 -2.84 -8.68
C PRO A 96 -11.32 -1.54 -9.42
#